data_AF-A0A1W1VX10-F1
#
_entry.id   AF-A0A1W1VX10-F1
#
_cell.length_a   1.000
_cell.length_b   1.000
_cell.length_c   1.000
_cell.angle_alpha   90.00
_cell.angle_beta   90.00
_cell.angle_gamma   90.00
#
_symmetry.space_group_name_H-M   'P 1'
#
loop_
_entity.id
_entity.type
_entity.pdbx_description
1 polymer ?
#
loop_
_entity_poly.entity_id
_entity_poly.type
_entity_poly.pdbx_seq_one_letter_code
_entity_poly.pdbx_strand_id
1 'polypeptide(L)' 'MLVRMKVSRDLYYAGELVTVDENTAQEWNSVGLAEPARCEECGGQLEDAGCAVYCPECGLRRWK' A
#
# COMPACT_ATOMS: atom_id res chain seq x y z
N MET A 1 -3.56 4.02 6.04
CA MET A 1 -2.46 3.11 5.70
C MET A 1 -2.50 2.78 4.21
N LEU A 2 -1.34 2.76 3.55
CA LEU A 2 -1.24 2.40 2.14
C LEU A 2 -1.01 0.88 2.01
N VAL A 3 -1.83 0.22 1.21
CA VAL A 3 -1.74 -1.22 0.93
C VAL A 3 -1.60 -1.48 -0.57
N ARG A 4 -1.00 -2.62 -0.93
CA ARG A 4 -1.00 -3.16 -2.28
C ARG A 4 -2.00 -4.31 -2.35
N MET A 5 -2.93 -4.25 -3.28
CA MET A 5 -3.90 -5.33 -3.50
C MET A 5 -3.19 -6.59 -4.02
N LYS A 6 -3.49 -7.75 -3.43
CA LYS A 6 -2.97 -9.04 -3.91
C LYS A 6 -3.92 -9.71 -4.91
N VAL A 7 -5.21 -9.46 -4.76
CA VAL A 7 -6.26 -9.96 -5.64
C VAL A 7 -7.21 -8.82 -6.01
N SER A 8 -7.81 -8.90 -7.20
CA SER A 8 -8.82 -7.92 -7.63
C SER A 8 -10.10 -8.11 -6.82
N ARG A 9 -10.74 -7.01 -6.43
CA ARG A 9 -12.00 -6.99 -5.68
C ARG A 9 -12.77 -5.71 -5.95
N ASP A 10 -14.04 -5.84 -6.31
CA ASP A 10 -14.98 -4.72 -6.51
C ASP A 10 -14.41 -3.63 -7.43
N LEU A 11 -13.95 -2.52 -6.85
CA LEU A 11 -13.41 -1.35 -7.55
C LEU A 11 -11.88 -1.37 -7.70
N TYR A 12 -11.20 -2.37 -7.11
CA TYR A 12 -9.75 -2.43 -7.00
C TYR A 12 -9.16 -3.61 -7.78
N TYR A 13 -8.02 -3.37 -8.42
CA TYR A 13 -7.31 -4.37 -9.20
C TYR A 13 -6.12 -4.96 -8.43
N ALA A 14 -5.77 -6.21 -8.72
CA ALA A 14 -4.52 -6.80 -8.21
C ALA A 14 -3.31 -5.94 -8.60
N GLY A 15 -2.43 -5.65 -7.63
CA GLY A 15 -1.27 -4.78 -7.77
C GLY A 15 -1.54 -3.30 -7.49
N GLU A 16 -2.81 -2.88 -7.41
CA GLU A 16 -3.17 -1.48 -7.16
C GLU A 16 -2.78 -1.03 -5.75
N LEU A 17 -2.33 0.22 -5.64
CA LEU A 17 -2.00 0.86 -4.37
C LEU A 17 -3.20 1.66 -3.86
N VAL A 18 -3.73 1.26 -2.70
CA VAL A 18 -4.97 1.81 -2.15
C VAL A 18 -4.71 2.34 -0.74
N THR A 19 -5.22 3.53 -0.46
CA THR A 19 -5.17 4.12 0.88
C THR A 19 -6.48 3.80 1.61
N VAL A 20 -6.38 3.06 2.72
CA VAL A 20 -7.51 2.69 3.59
C VAL A 20 -7.21 3.03 5.04
N ASP A 21 -8.18 2.99 5.95
CA ASP A 21 -7.91 3.11 7.39
C ASP A 21 -7.17 1.88 7.93
N GLU A 22 -6.61 2.00 9.13
CA GLU A 22 -5.77 0.95 9.72
C GLU A 22 -6.54 -0.35 10.00
N ASN A 23 -7.79 -0.26 10.47
CA ASN A 23 -8.59 -1.45 10.77
C ASN A 23 -8.89 -2.23 9.49
N THR A 24 -9.31 -1.54 8.43
CA THR A 24 -9.52 -2.14 7.10
C THR A 24 -8.25 -2.76 6.54
N ALA A 25 -7.10 -2.08 6.66
CA ALA A 25 -5.82 -2.62 6.21
C ALA A 25 -5.44 -3.92 6.95
N GLN A 26 -5.62 -3.95 8.26
CA GLN A 26 -5.35 -5.14 9.08
C GLN A 26 -6.29 -6.29 8.70
N GLU A 27 -7.58 -6.03 8.54
CA GLU A 27 -8.55 -7.03 8.11
C GLU A 27 -8.15 -7.62 6.74
N TRP A 28 -7.91 -6.77 5.75
CA TRP A 28 -7.55 -7.20 4.39
C TRP A 28 -6.24 -7.98 4.35
N ASN A 29 -5.25 -7.58 5.13
CA ASN A 29 -3.99 -8.31 5.26
C ASN A 29 -4.20 -9.68 5.92
N SER A 30 -5.04 -9.75 6.96
CA SER A 30 -5.31 -11.00 7.69
C SER A 30 -5.96 -12.09 6.83
N VAL A 31 -6.80 -11.68 5.87
CA VAL A 31 -7.49 -12.59 4.93
C VAL A 31 -6.74 -12.74 3.60
N GLY A 32 -5.55 -12.15 3.47
CA GLY A 32 -4.71 -12.26 2.27
C GLY A 32 -5.20 -11.49 1.04
N LEU A 33 -6.12 -10.53 1.22
CA LEU A 33 -6.67 -9.71 0.14
C LEU A 33 -5.68 -8.63 -0.34
N ALA A 34 -4.95 -8.04 0.60
CA ALA A 34 -3.96 -7.00 0.35
C ALA A 34 -2.72 -7.24 1.24
N GLU A 35 -1.66 -6.49 1.00
CA GLU A 35 -0.47 -6.47 1.84
C GLU A 35 0.03 -5.05 2.08
N PRO A 36 0.79 -4.80 3.15
CA PRO A 36 1.39 -3.49 3.39
C PRO A 36 2.23 -3.06 2.19
N ALA A 37 2.01 -1.84 1.67
CA ALA A 37 2.83 -1.31 0.58
C ALA A 37 4.24 -0.99 1.10
N ARG A 38 5.22 -1.82 0.77
CA ARG A 38 6.61 -1.66 1.25
C ARG A 38 7.51 -1.00 0.22
N CYS A 39 8.47 -0.25 0.73
CA CYS A 39 9.57 0.32 -0.03
C CYS A 39 10.50 -0.79 -0.51
N GLU A 40 10.81 -0.84 -1.79
CA GLU A 40 11.68 -1.86 -2.38
C GLU A 40 13.15 -1.69 -1.95
N GLU A 41 13.56 -0.49 -1.54
CA GLU A 41 14.94 -0.17 -1.16
C GLU A 41 15.23 -0.53 0.30
N CYS A 42 14.36 -0.13 1.23
CA CYS A 42 14.59 -0.27 2.67
C CYS A 42 13.58 -1.17 3.40
N GLY A 43 12.53 -1.66 2.72
CA GLY A 43 11.48 -2.47 3.32
C GLY A 43 10.46 -1.71 4.17
N GLY A 44 10.67 -0.40 4.37
CA GLY A 44 9.80 0.47 5.17
C GLY A 44 8.40 0.64 4.58
N GLN A 45 7.43 0.98 5.42
CA GLN A 45 6.05 1.21 4.98
C GLN A 45 5.96 2.48 4.14
N LEU A 46 5.39 2.37 2.94
CA LEU A 46 5.11 3.52 2.08
C LEU A 46 3.89 4.28 2.56
N GLU A 47 3.92 5.58 2.33
CA GLU A 47 2.83 6.51 2.59
C GLU A 47 2.31 7.12 1.29
N ASP A 48 1.05 7.52 1.34
CA ASP A 48 0.37 8.19 0.24
C ASP A 48 0.71 9.68 0.24
N ALA A 49 1.20 10.19 -0.89
CA ALA A 49 1.44 11.60 -1.16
C ALA A 49 0.62 12.08 -2.38
N GLY A 50 -0.61 11.58 -2.53
CA GLY A 50 -1.50 11.90 -3.64
C GLY A 50 -1.12 11.15 -4.91
N CYS A 51 -0.52 11.85 -5.88
CA CYS A 51 -0.06 11.26 -7.15
C CYS A 51 1.25 10.46 -7.02
N ALA A 52 1.84 10.43 -5.83
CA ALA A 52 3.08 9.74 -5.54
C ALA A 52 2.95 8.91 -4.28
N VAL A 53 3.84 7.92 -4.14
CA VAL A 53 4.16 7.27 -2.88
C VAL A 53 5.48 7.78 -2.36
N TYR A 54 5.59 7.86 -1.05
CA TYR A 54 6.76 8.33 -0.33
C TYR A 54 7.17 7.32 0.74
N CYS A 55 8.46 7.09 0.90
CA CYS A 55 9.01 6.31 2.00
C CYS A 55 9.58 7.26 3.07
N PRO A 56 8.99 7.30 4.28
CA PRO A 56 9.47 8.16 5.36
C PRO A 56 10.84 7.76 5.91
N GLU A 57 11.26 6.50 5.69
CA GLU A 57 12.50 5.98 6.25
C GLU A 57 13.73 6.31 5.41
N CYS A 58 13.65 6.18 4.08
CA CYS A 58 14.78 6.43 3.17
C CYS A 58 14.60 7.62 2.23
N GLY A 59 13.45 8.30 2.27
CA GLY A 59 13.16 9.47 1.44
C GLY A 59 12.79 9.15 -0.01
N LEU A 60 12.66 7.86 -0.37
CA LEU A 60 12.26 7.45 -1.72
C LEU A 60 10.90 8.06 -2.08
N ARG A 61 10.78 8.58 -3.31
CA ARG A 61 9.52 9.05 -3.87
C ARG A 61 9.32 8.45 -5.27
N ARG A 62 8.16 7.85 -5.51
CA ARG A 62 7.77 7.31 -6.84
C ARG A 62 6.37 7.75 -7.21
N TRP A 63 6.14 7.96 -8.51
CA TRP A 63 4.81 8.26 -9.03
C TRP A 63 3.97 6.97 -9.09
N LYS A 64 2.69 7.08 -8.74
CA LYS A 64 1.75 5.95 -8.69
C LYS A 64 1.29 5.50 -10.08
#